data_AF-A0A7K4H138-F1
#
_entry.id   AF-A0A7K4H138-F1
#
_cell.length_a   1.000
_cell.length_b   1.000
_cell.length_c   1.000
_cell.angle_alpha   90.00
_cell.angle_beta   90.00
_cell.angle_gamma   90.00
#
_symmetry.space_group_name_H-M   'P 1'
#
loop_
_entity.id
_entity.type
_entity.pdbx_description
1 polymer ?
#
loop_
_entity_poly.entity_id
_entity_poly.type
_entity_poly.pdbx_seq_one_letter_code
_entity_poly.pdbx_strand_id
1 'polypeptide(L)'
;MADFNPDKLYVIFKDSIEKNKLILPRKYTLTHSDSTGDLFLTIAADYDYNQISSFYTRLMRDEVLGEWQKNNNHYTLHFYLHVSGGFIFGWASMRDRIFRHHLPLVFQALKYGDRKLFEELPFLNESPIIIHFNSKNKKYNKIEEFGLIKTINY
;
A
#
# COMPACT_ATOMS: atom_id res chain seq x y z
N MET A 1 0.37 -19.47 -4.16
CA MET A 1 0.84 -18.09 -3.92
C MET A 1 0.98 -17.44 -5.28
N ALA A 2 0.51 -16.19 -5.43
CA ALA A 2 0.91 -15.41 -6.57
C ALA A 2 2.24 -14.77 -6.17
N ASP A 3 3.33 -15.31 -6.70
CA ASP A 3 4.65 -14.70 -6.51
C ASP A 3 4.64 -13.32 -7.19
N PHE A 4 5.34 -12.36 -6.59
CA PHE A 4 5.46 -11.03 -7.19
C PHE A 4 6.12 -11.16 -8.57
N ASN A 5 5.41 -10.71 -9.61
CA ASN A 5 5.94 -10.64 -10.96
C ASN A 5 6.15 -9.17 -11.35
N PRO A 6 7.42 -8.73 -11.49
CA PRO A 6 7.74 -7.37 -11.91
C PRO A 6 7.10 -6.96 -13.25
N ASP A 7 6.92 -7.90 -14.18
CA ASP A 7 6.38 -7.63 -15.52
C ASP A 7 4.87 -7.32 -15.49
N LYS A 8 4.20 -7.63 -14.37
CA LYS A 8 2.79 -7.31 -14.13
C LYS A 8 2.60 -6.06 -13.27
N LEU A 9 3.67 -5.37 -12.89
CA LEU A 9 3.58 -4.12 -12.14
C LEU A 9 3.68 -2.92 -13.06
N TYR A 10 2.62 -2.12 -13.10
CA TYR A 10 2.56 -0.85 -13.80
C TYR A 10 2.68 0.29 -12.80
N VAL A 11 3.70 1.14 -12.95
CA VAL A 11 3.98 2.25 -12.02
C VAL A 11 3.75 3.58 -12.69
N ILE A 12 2.94 4.42 -12.05
CA ILE A 12 2.62 5.78 -12.51
C ILE A 12 3.06 6.77 -11.44
N PHE A 13 3.83 7.78 -11.85
CA PHE A 13 4.17 8.93 -11.00
C PHE A 13 3.30 10.12 -11.42
N LYS A 14 2.57 10.73 -10.48
CA LYS A 14 1.75 11.93 -10.71
C LYS A 14 2.33 13.15 -9.99
N ASP A 15 1.72 14.31 -10.23
CA ASP A 15 1.97 15.58 -9.52
C ASP A 15 3.44 16.05 -9.53
N SER A 16 4.19 15.69 -10.58
CA SER A 16 5.61 16.00 -10.71
C SER A 16 6.48 15.47 -9.56
N ILE A 17 6.06 14.40 -8.88
CA ILE A 17 6.89 13.77 -7.85
C ILE A 17 8.23 13.32 -8.43
N GLU A 18 9.31 13.77 -7.82
CA GLU A 18 10.66 13.30 -8.12
C GLU A 18 10.82 11.83 -7.71
N LYS A 19 11.34 11.02 -8.63
CA LYS A 19 11.51 9.57 -8.43
C LYS A 19 12.58 9.21 -7.41
N ASN A 20 13.50 10.14 -7.13
CA ASN A 20 14.75 9.91 -6.42
C ASN A 20 14.84 10.73 -5.11
N LYS A 21 13.77 11.45 -4.75
CA LYS A 21 13.72 12.23 -3.51
C LYS A 21 12.45 11.94 -2.73
N LEU A 22 12.57 11.89 -1.41
CA LEU A 22 11.42 11.83 -0.52
C LEU A 22 10.83 13.23 -0.33
N ILE A 23 9.97 13.64 -1.25
CA ILE A 23 9.15 14.86 -1.12
C ILE A 23 7.86 14.47 -0.42
N LEU A 24 7.63 15.01 0.78
CA LEU A 24 6.39 14.77 1.52
C LEU A 24 5.32 15.82 1.17
N PRO A 25 4.03 15.44 1.10
CA PRO A 25 3.52 14.06 1.19
C PRO A 25 3.93 13.20 -0.01
N ARG A 26 4.28 11.94 0.25
CA ARG A 26 4.49 10.91 -0.78
C ARG A 26 3.56 9.75 -0.47
N LYS A 27 2.55 9.59 -1.30
CA LYS A 27 1.47 8.62 -1.13
C LYS A 27 1.48 7.58 -2.24
N TYR A 28 0.95 6.42 -1.91
CA TYR A 28 0.88 5.23 -2.74
C TYR A 28 -0.57 4.78 -2.83
N THR A 29 -1.01 4.45 -4.03
CA THR A 29 -2.27 3.76 -4.27
C THR A 29 -1.97 2.53 -5.09
N LEU A 30 -2.07 1.35 -4.46
CA LEU A 30 -1.89 0.07 -5.13
C LEU A 30 -3.26 -0.57 -5.36
N THR A 31 -3.53 -0.93 -6.61
CA THR A 31 -4.75 -1.65 -7.01
C THR A 31 -4.39 -2.94 -7.75
N HIS A 32 -5.31 -3.90 -7.73
CA HIS A 32 -5.14 -5.23 -8.32
C HIS A 32 -6.28 -5.52 -9.31
N SER A 33 -5.93 -6.13 -10.43
CA SER A 33 -6.88 -6.66 -11.41
C SER A 33 -7.06 -8.17 -11.20
N ASP A 34 -8.21 -8.60 -10.70
CA ASP A 34 -8.47 -10.04 -10.46
C ASP A 34 -8.54 -10.87 -11.75
N SER A 35 -8.85 -10.24 -12.88
CA SER A 35 -8.97 -10.94 -14.17
C SER A 35 -7.61 -11.20 -14.83
N THR A 36 -6.65 -10.28 -14.70
CA THR A 36 -5.33 -10.38 -15.34
C THR A 36 -4.20 -10.71 -14.36
N GLY A 37 -4.42 -10.46 -13.07
CA GLY A 37 -3.40 -10.50 -12.02
C GLY A 37 -2.43 -9.31 -12.07
N ASP A 38 -2.78 -8.24 -12.77
CA ASP A 38 -1.94 -7.05 -12.89
C ASP A 38 -2.02 -6.18 -11.63
N LEU A 39 -0.90 -5.53 -11.32
CA LEU A 39 -0.76 -4.59 -10.22
C LEU A 39 -0.53 -3.19 -10.77
N PHE A 40 -1.27 -2.22 -10.26
CA PHE A 40 -1.12 -0.82 -10.65
C PHE A 40 -0.77 0.00 -9.42
N LEU A 41 0.43 0.58 -9.43
CA LEU A 41 0.96 1.42 -8.36
C LEU A 41 1.01 2.88 -8.82
N THR A 42 0.23 3.73 -8.17
CA THR A 42 0.29 5.18 -8.36
C THR A 42 1.09 5.80 -7.21
N ILE A 43 2.05 6.66 -7.52
CA ILE A 43 2.89 7.41 -6.58
C ILE A 43 2.66 8.91 -6.80
N ALA A 44 2.15 9.61 -5.79
CA ALA A 44 1.62 10.97 -5.93
C ALA A 44 1.68 11.76 -4.61
N ALA A 45 1.41 13.08 -4.67
CA ALA A 45 1.41 13.93 -3.49
C ALA A 45 0.11 13.78 -2.69
N ASP A 46 -0.98 13.41 -3.36
CA ASP A 46 -2.23 13.00 -2.75
C ASP A 46 -2.68 11.63 -3.27
N TYR A 47 -3.67 11.02 -2.62
CA TYR A 47 -4.25 9.78 -3.11
C TYR A 47 -4.98 10.03 -4.43
N ASP A 48 -4.90 9.07 -5.35
CA ASP A 48 -5.58 9.17 -6.64
C ASP A 48 -7.08 8.88 -6.47
N TYR A 49 -7.83 9.86 -5.96
CA TYR A 49 -9.26 9.71 -5.73
C TYR A 49 -10.06 9.40 -7.00
N ASN A 50 -9.54 9.75 -8.18
CA ASN A 50 -10.16 9.41 -9.46
C ASN A 50 -10.05 7.90 -9.75
N GLN A 51 -8.89 7.29 -9.48
CA GLN A 51 -8.68 5.83 -9.53
C GLN A 51 -9.53 5.10 -8.47
N ILE A 52 -9.71 5.74 -7.31
CA ILE A 52 -10.54 5.24 -6.20
C ILE A 52 -12.06 5.34 -6.49
N SER A 53 -12.49 6.19 -7.43
CA SER A 53 -13.91 6.54 -7.63
C SER A 53 -14.74 5.56 -8.48
N SER A 54 -14.10 4.57 -9.12
CA SER A 54 -14.80 3.63 -10.01
C SER A 54 -15.75 2.69 -9.25
N PHE A 55 -16.87 2.34 -9.88
CA PHE A 55 -17.90 1.47 -9.32
C PHE A 55 -17.37 0.06 -8.98
N TYR A 56 -16.37 -0.43 -9.74
CA TYR A 56 -15.66 -1.69 -9.48
C TYR A 56 -14.84 -1.62 -8.18
N THR A 57 -14.15 -0.49 -7.96
CA THR A 57 -13.39 -0.18 -6.74
C THR A 57 -14.27 -0.13 -5.49
N ARG A 58 -15.53 0.31 -5.63
CA ARG A 58 -16.53 0.34 -4.55
C ARG A 58 -16.98 -1.05 -4.09
N LEU A 59 -16.95 -2.04 -4.98
CA LEU A 59 -17.47 -3.40 -4.74
C LEU A 59 -16.39 -4.36 -4.20
N MET A 60 -15.13 -4.20 -4.59
CA MET A 60 -14.02 -5.08 -4.19
C MET A 60 -12.96 -4.45 -3.27
N ARG A 61 -12.78 -3.12 -3.25
CA ARG A 61 -11.91 -2.38 -2.29
C ARG A 61 -10.61 -3.09 -1.86
N ASP A 62 -9.92 -3.72 -2.79
CA ASP A 62 -8.59 -4.34 -2.58
C ASP A 62 -7.45 -3.31 -2.73
N GLU A 63 -7.82 -2.03 -2.66
CA GLU A 63 -6.87 -0.93 -2.68
C GLU A 63 -6.07 -0.90 -1.39
N VAL A 64 -4.77 -0.80 -1.54
CA VAL A 64 -3.86 -0.56 -0.43
C VAL A 64 -3.30 0.83 -0.58
N LEU A 65 -3.69 1.70 0.35
CA LEU A 65 -3.21 3.08 0.41
C LEU A 65 -1.98 3.11 1.30
N GLY A 66 -0.88 3.69 0.82
CA GLY A 66 0.34 3.88 1.58
C GLY A 66 0.70 5.36 1.69
N GLU A 67 1.37 5.77 2.76
CA GLU A 67 2.00 7.08 2.81
C GLU A 67 3.25 7.07 3.70
N TRP A 68 4.22 7.89 3.31
CA TRP A 68 5.32 8.22 4.20
C TRP A 68 4.89 9.27 5.21
N GLN A 69 5.13 8.98 6.48
CA GLN A 69 5.02 9.94 7.57
C GLN A 69 6.42 10.24 8.13
N LYS A 70 6.60 11.47 8.60
CA LYS A 70 7.81 11.90 9.28
C LYS A 70 7.44 12.45 10.65
N ASN A 71 7.93 11.78 11.68
CA ASN A 71 7.84 12.24 13.06
C ASN A 71 9.25 12.51 13.57
N ASN A 72 9.55 13.78 13.85
CA ASN A 72 10.89 14.27 14.14
C ASN A 72 11.90 13.84 13.05
N ASN A 73 12.90 13.04 13.41
CA ASN A 73 13.92 12.53 12.49
C ASN A 73 13.67 11.07 12.05
N HIS A 74 12.51 10.50 12.36
CA HIS A 74 12.16 9.13 12.00
C HIS A 74 11.08 9.11 10.92
N TYR A 75 11.29 8.29 9.90
CA TYR A 75 10.31 8.03 8.86
C TYR A 75 9.61 6.70 9.14
N THR A 76 8.30 6.69 9.01
CA THR A 76 7.45 5.50 9.12
C THR A 76 6.61 5.38 7.86
N LEU A 77 6.46 4.15 7.36
CA LEU A 77 5.62 3.86 6.20
C LEU A 77 4.28 3.33 6.69
N HIS A 78 3.21 4.07 6.42
CA HIS A 78 1.87 3.75 6.90
C HIS A 78 1.05 3.17 5.77
N PHE A 79 0.33 2.08 6.02
CA PHE A 79 -0.66 1.54 5.09
C PHE A 79 -2.04 1.50 5.70
N TYR A 80 -3.05 1.84 4.90
CA TYR A 80 -4.45 1.88 5.31
C TYR A 80 -5.22 0.81 4.54
N LEU A 81 -5.76 -0.15 5.28
CA LEU A 81 -6.48 -1.29 4.74
C LEU A 81 -7.94 -1.20 5.18
N HIS A 82 -8.86 -1.16 4.23
CA HIS A 82 -10.27 -1.06 4.57
C HIS A 82 -10.90 -2.45 4.70
N VAL A 83 -11.07 -2.90 5.94
CA VAL A 83 -11.51 -4.27 6.28
C VAL A 83 -13.03 -4.41 6.26
N SER A 84 -13.79 -3.41 6.73
CA SER A 84 -15.26 -3.44 6.69
C SER A 84 -15.94 -2.06 6.72
N GLY A 85 -17.15 -1.96 6.16
CA GLY A 85 -17.99 -0.75 6.14
C GLY A 85 -18.12 -0.11 4.75
N GLY A 86 -19.32 0.38 4.40
CA GLY A 86 -19.69 0.75 3.02
C GLY A 86 -20.38 -0.40 2.28
N PHE A 87 -20.44 -0.37 0.95
CA PHE A 87 -20.97 -1.46 0.10
C PHE A 87 -19.94 -2.58 -0.13
N ILE A 88 -19.31 -3.08 0.94
CA ILE A 88 -18.23 -4.07 0.85
C ILE A 88 -18.80 -5.47 1.03
N PHE A 89 -18.52 -6.37 0.09
CA PHE A 89 -18.87 -7.79 0.20
C PHE A 89 -17.84 -8.54 1.07
N GLY A 90 -18.33 -9.48 1.88
CA GLY A 90 -17.50 -10.38 2.70
C GLY A 90 -17.46 -10.05 4.19
N TRP A 91 -17.05 -11.03 4.99
CA TRP A 91 -16.95 -10.93 6.44
C TRP A 91 -15.66 -10.22 6.82
N ALA A 92 -15.70 -9.34 7.84
CA ALA A 92 -14.51 -8.63 8.32
C ALA A 92 -13.33 -9.57 8.65
N SER A 93 -13.63 -10.77 9.17
CA SER A 93 -12.66 -11.84 9.44
C SER A 93 -11.97 -12.37 8.18
N MET A 94 -12.72 -12.57 7.11
CA MET A 94 -12.19 -13.04 5.83
C MET A 94 -11.30 -11.96 5.20
N ARG A 95 -11.73 -10.71 5.22
CA ARG A 95 -10.99 -9.56 4.69
C ARG A 95 -9.68 -9.32 5.45
N ASP A 96 -9.70 -9.32 6.79
CA ASP A 96 -8.48 -9.22 7.61
C ASP A 96 -7.47 -10.31 7.23
N ARG A 97 -7.93 -11.55 7.04
CA ARG A 97 -7.06 -12.66 6.61
C ARG A 97 -6.48 -12.46 5.21
N ILE A 98 -7.31 -12.05 4.24
CA ILE A 98 -6.88 -11.80 2.85
C ILE A 98 -5.82 -10.71 2.82
N PHE A 99 -6.06 -9.58 3.50
CA PHE A 99 -5.11 -8.48 3.55
C PHE A 99 -3.78 -8.90 4.15
N ARG A 100 -3.80 -9.58 5.31
CA ARG A 100 -2.56 -10.10 5.93
C ARG A 100 -1.78 -11.01 4.99
N HIS A 101 -2.48 -11.82 4.20
CA HIS A 101 -1.86 -12.70 3.22
C HIS A 101 -1.22 -11.93 2.05
N HIS A 102 -1.77 -10.79 1.66
CA HIS A 102 -1.29 -9.99 0.52
C HIS A 102 -0.26 -8.92 0.89
N LEU A 103 -0.16 -8.54 2.17
CA LEU A 103 0.78 -7.50 2.64
C LEU A 103 2.22 -7.68 2.12
N PRO A 104 2.83 -8.88 2.17
CA PRO A 104 4.17 -9.08 1.58
C PRO A 104 4.25 -8.65 0.11
N LEU A 105 3.28 -9.04 -0.72
CA LEU A 105 3.22 -8.67 -2.13
C LEU A 105 3.06 -7.15 -2.32
N VAL A 106 2.26 -6.50 -1.49
CA VAL A 106 2.09 -5.03 -1.50
C VAL A 106 3.43 -4.34 -1.29
N PHE A 107 4.20 -4.79 -0.30
CA PHE A 107 5.49 -4.18 0.02
C PHE A 107 6.53 -4.43 -1.06
N GLN A 108 6.54 -5.64 -1.65
CA GLN A 108 7.40 -5.96 -2.78
C GLN A 108 7.08 -5.07 -3.99
N ALA A 109 5.79 -4.90 -4.33
CA ALA A 109 5.34 -4.03 -5.40
C ALA A 109 5.73 -2.56 -5.14
N LEU A 110 5.55 -2.06 -3.92
CA LEU A 110 5.93 -0.68 -3.57
C LEU A 110 7.44 -0.49 -3.65
N LYS A 111 8.24 -1.37 -3.04
CA LYS A 111 9.70 -1.22 -3.03
C LYS A 111 10.30 -1.38 -4.42
N TYR A 112 9.77 -2.29 -5.24
CA TYR A 112 10.19 -2.41 -6.63
C TYR A 112 9.78 -1.19 -7.45
N GLY A 113 8.52 -0.76 -7.32
CA GLY A 113 7.99 0.36 -8.09
C GLY A 113 8.61 1.71 -7.73
N ASP A 114 9.05 1.86 -6.48
CA ASP A 114 9.74 3.05 -5.98
C ASP A 114 11.23 2.82 -5.67
N ARG A 115 11.85 1.85 -6.35
CA ARG A 115 13.24 1.42 -6.06
C ARG A 115 14.26 2.55 -6.04
N LYS A 116 14.10 3.56 -6.93
CA LYS A 116 15.01 4.71 -7.02
C LYS A 116 15.02 5.52 -5.73
N LEU A 117 13.89 5.64 -5.04
CA LEU A 117 13.84 6.30 -3.74
C LEU A 117 14.68 5.55 -2.70
N PHE A 118 14.55 4.22 -2.66
CA PHE A 118 15.26 3.37 -1.70
C PHE A 118 16.76 3.26 -2.00
N GLU A 119 17.16 3.35 -3.27
CA GLU A 119 18.55 3.42 -3.70
C GLU A 119 19.22 4.73 -3.22
N GLU A 120 18.52 5.87 -3.34
CA GLU A 120 19.04 7.18 -2.95
C GLU A 120 18.96 7.46 -1.45
N LEU A 121 17.96 6.88 -0.77
CA LEU A 121 17.75 7.03 0.66
C LEU A 121 17.76 5.66 1.36
N PRO A 122 18.92 4.96 1.44
CA PRO A 122 18.99 3.60 1.98
C PRO A 122 18.47 3.48 3.42
N PHE A 123 18.56 4.55 4.21
CA PHE A 123 18.07 4.58 5.60
C PHE A 123 16.55 4.31 5.70
N LEU A 124 15.79 4.53 4.63
CA LEU A 124 14.36 4.19 4.59
C LEU A 124 14.13 2.69 4.75
N ASN A 125 15.09 1.82 4.45
CA ASN A 125 14.95 0.38 4.67
C ASN A 125 14.85 0.01 6.18
N GLU A 126 15.31 0.90 7.06
CA GLU A 126 15.20 0.76 8.51
C GLU A 126 13.91 1.36 9.08
N SER A 127 13.04 1.92 8.22
CA SER A 127 11.77 2.49 8.66
C SER A 127 10.76 1.41 9.08
N PRO A 128 10.06 1.61 10.21
CA PRO A 128 8.93 0.77 10.58
C PRO A 128 7.77 0.90 9.60
N ILE A 129 7.06 -0.22 9.41
CA ILE A 129 5.81 -0.30 8.67
C ILE A 129 4.66 -0.40 9.67
N ILE A 130 3.71 0.53 9.55
CA ILE A 130 2.53 0.62 10.40
C ILE A 130 1.29 0.33 9.55
N ILE A 131 0.48 -0.64 9.96
CA ILE A 131 -0.74 -1.05 9.26
C ILE A 131 -1.97 -0.61 10.04
N HIS A 132 -2.84 0.14 9.38
CA HIS A 132 -4.12 0.60 9.89
C HIS A 132 -5.23 -0.25 9.28
N PHE A 133 -5.73 -1.22 10.06
CA PHE A 133 -6.91 -2.00 9.70
C PHE A 133 -8.16 -1.21 10.08
N ASN A 134 -8.83 -0.63 9.10
CA ASN A 134 -10.01 0.21 9.30
C ASN A 134 -11.29 -0.63 9.20
N SER A 135 -12.09 -0.67 10.26
CA SER A 135 -13.27 -1.52 10.35
C SER A 135 -14.35 -0.92 11.24
N LYS A 136 -15.63 -1.14 10.90
CA LYS A 136 -16.73 -0.84 11.85
C LYS A 136 -16.77 -1.80 13.04
N ASN A 137 -16.22 -3.01 12.88
CA ASN A 137 -16.11 -3.99 13.95
C ASN A 137 -14.84 -3.72 14.75
N LYS A 138 -15.00 -3.37 16.04
CA LYS A 138 -13.91 -3.07 16.97
C LYS A 138 -12.82 -4.14 17.02
N LYS A 139 -13.16 -5.42 16.88
CA LYS A 139 -12.20 -6.54 16.85
C LYS A 139 -11.16 -6.41 15.72
N TYR A 140 -11.57 -5.82 14.60
CA TYR A 140 -10.75 -5.68 13.39
C TYR A 140 -10.31 -4.24 13.14
N ASN A 141 -10.67 -3.30 14.03
CA ASN A 141 -10.26 -1.91 13.93
C ASN A 141 -9.01 -1.70 14.78
N LYS A 142 -7.83 -1.80 14.16
CA LYS A 142 -6.56 -1.88 14.90
C LYS A 142 -5.40 -1.33 14.10
N ILE A 143 -4.38 -0.89 14.84
CA ILE A 143 -3.11 -0.42 14.32
C ILE A 143 -2.04 -1.40 14.78
N GLU A 144 -1.24 -1.89 13.85
CA GLU A 144 -0.19 -2.89 14.12
C GLU A 144 1.13 -2.44 13.49
N GLU A 145 2.23 -2.63 14.20
CA GLU A 145 3.57 -2.59 13.60
C GLU A 145 3.82 -3.93 12.92
N PHE A 146 4.04 -3.91 11.60
CA PHE A 146 4.24 -5.13 10.82
C PHE A 146 5.71 -5.58 10.81
N GLY A 147 6.63 -4.63 10.99
CA GLY A 147 8.07 -4.84 10.96
C GLY A 147 8.80 -3.72 10.23
N LEU A 148 10.07 -3.97 9.89
CA LEU A 148 10.89 -3.03 9.13
C LEU A 148 10.81 -3.32 7.63
N ILE A 149 11.01 -2.30 6.80
CA ILE A 149 11.02 -2.44 5.33
C ILE A 149 12.04 -3.48 4.86
N LYS A 150 13.23 -3.55 5.48
CA LYS A 150 14.26 -4.53 5.11
C LYS A 150 13.92 -5.98 5.44
N THR A 151 13.01 -6.22 6.41
CA THR A 151 12.74 -7.55 6.95
C THR A 151 11.70 -8.31 6.14
N ILE A 152 11.03 -7.64 5.19
CA ILE A 152 10.10 -8.30 4.28
C ILE A 152 10.91 -9.01 3.21
N ASN A 153 11.03 -10.33 3.38
CA ASN A 153 11.78 -11.19 2.48
C ASN A 153 11.08 -11.30 1.11
N TYR A 154 11.91 -11.36 0.07
CA TYR A 154 11.55 -11.51 -1.34
C TYR A 154 11.33 -12.97 -1.69
#